data_AF-A0A350USS8-F1
#
_entry.id   AF-A0A350USS8-F1
#
_cell.length_a   1.000
_cell.length_b   1.000
_cell.length_c   1.000
_cell.angle_alpha   90.00
_cell.angle_beta   90.00
_cell.angle_gamma   90.00
#
_symmetry.space_group_name_H-M   'P 1'
#
loop_
_entity.id
_entity.type
_entity.pdbx_description
1 polymer ?
#
loop_
_entity_poly.entity_id
_entity_poly.type
_entity_poly.pdbx_seq_one_letter_code
_entity_poly.pdbx_strand_id
1 'polypeptide(L)'
;MILPALSLALILIAPNHSLANKQETARLMFEATKLILKGENEKALRYFKTFHLVTANLGDLYLRQKRYDEAMKFLKQSLVDMPTLARSHKLIGQIHQAQGN
;
A
#
# COMPACT_ATOMS: atom_id res chain seq x y z
N MET A 1 17.16 -17.30 3.39
CA MET A 1 16.30 -17.01 2.21
C MET A 1 15.65 -15.62 2.31
N ILE A 2 16.44 -14.54 2.38
CA ILE A 2 15.96 -13.16 2.68
C ILE A 2 15.57 -12.38 1.40
N LEU A 3 15.73 -13.00 0.23
CA LEU A 3 15.64 -12.35 -1.08
C LEU A 3 14.27 -11.73 -1.47
N PRO A 4 13.09 -12.28 -1.13
CA PRO A 4 11.83 -11.74 -1.65
C PRO A 4 11.43 -10.40 -1.01
N ALA A 5 11.88 -10.13 0.23
CA ALA A 5 11.60 -8.87 0.90
C ALA A 5 12.41 -7.70 0.33
N LEU A 6 13.65 -7.99 -0.09
CA LEU A 6 14.54 -6.99 -0.69
C LEU A 6 14.10 -6.62 -2.11
N SER A 7 13.64 -7.60 -2.90
CA SER A 7 13.09 -7.34 -4.25
C SER A 7 11.81 -6.49 -4.20
N LEU A 8 10.95 -6.69 -3.21
CA LEU A 8 9.74 -5.89 -3.04
C LEU A 8 10.05 -4.45 -2.60
N ALA A 9 11.06 -4.28 -1.72
CA ALA A 9 11.56 -2.97 -1.34
C ALA A 9 12.16 -2.21 -2.52
N LEU A 10 12.93 -2.87 -3.39
CA LEU A 10 13.52 -2.26 -4.60
C LEU A 10 12.47 -1.83 -5.64
N ILE A 11 11.40 -2.61 -5.85
CA ILE A 11 10.34 -2.28 -6.81
C ILE A 11 9.57 -1.00 -6.40
N LEU A 12 9.46 -0.69 -5.10
CA LEU A 12 8.74 0.49 -4.58
C LEU A 12 9.60 1.75 -4.48
N ILE A 13 10.93 1.62 -4.61
CA ILE A 13 11.85 2.77 -4.70
C ILE A 13 11.84 3.37 -6.12
N ALA A 14 11.32 2.63 -7.12
CA ALA A 14 11.18 3.13 -8.48
C ALA A 14 10.37 4.46 -8.52
N PRO A 15 10.84 5.46 -9.28
CA PRO A 15 10.29 6.80 -9.24
C PRO A 15 9.01 6.84 -10.08
N ASN A 16 7.82 6.88 -9.46
CA ASN A 16 6.67 7.59 -10.05
C ASN A 16 5.51 7.89 -9.06
N HIS A 17 5.35 9.20 -8.83
CA HIS A 17 4.18 10.02 -8.44
C HIS A 17 3.42 9.72 -7.12
N SER A 18 3.83 10.39 -6.02
CA SER A 18 3.19 11.56 -5.37
C SER A 18 3.83 11.75 -3.97
N LEU A 19 4.34 12.94 -3.65
CA LEU A 19 5.34 13.17 -2.59
C LEU A 19 4.83 13.07 -1.14
N ALA A 20 3.58 13.45 -0.87
CA ALA A 20 3.08 13.57 0.50
C ALA A 20 2.82 12.21 1.19
N ASN A 21 2.39 11.21 0.43
CA ASN A 21 1.90 9.93 1.00
C ASN A 21 2.96 8.81 0.93
N LYS A 22 4.09 9.07 0.23
CA LYS A 22 5.26 8.21 0.20
C LYS A 22 5.98 8.20 1.56
N GLN A 23 5.93 9.31 2.31
CA GLN A 23 6.61 9.42 3.61
C GLN A 23 6.08 8.44 4.64
N GLU A 24 4.76 8.26 4.75
CA GLU A 24 4.18 7.37 5.76
C GLU A 24 4.41 5.90 5.40
N THR A 25 4.21 5.54 4.13
CA THR A 25 4.51 4.19 3.62
C THR A 25 6.00 3.87 3.74
N ALA A 26 6.88 4.80 3.35
CA ALA A 26 8.33 4.65 3.50
C ALA A 26 8.76 4.61 4.96
N ARG A 27 8.09 5.36 5.85
CA ARG A 27 8.34 5.33 7.29
C ARG A 27 7.99 3.98 7.89
N LEU A 28 6.81 3.43 7.59
CA LEU A 28 6.40 2.10 8.05
C LEU A 28 7.38 1.01 7.55
N MET A 29 7.78 1.09 6.28
CA MET A 29 8.76 0.17 5.69
C MET A 29 10.15 0.33 6.30
N PHE A 30 10.59 1.56 6.58
CA PHE A 30 11.87 1.86 7.22
C PHE A 30 11.91 1.31 8.65
N GLU A 31 10.85 1.51 9.43
CA GLU A 31 10.73 0.95 10.78
C GLU A 31 10.68 -0.58 10.76
N ALA A 32 9.92 -1.18 9.85
CA ALA A 32 9.90 -2.64 9.67
C ALA A 32 11.29 -3.19 9.32
N THR A 33 12.02 -2.51 8.42
CA THR A 33 13.38 -2.89 8.01
C THR A 33 14.35 -2.79 9.18
N LYS A 34 14.28 -1.71 9.97
CA LYS A 34 15.09 -1.52 11.18
C LYS A 34 14.84 -2.62 12.22
N LEU A 35 13.59 -3.05 12.38
CA LEU A 35 13.23 -4.17 13.27
C LEU A 35 13.80 -5.50 12.77
N ILE A 36 13.77 -5.76 11.46
CA ILE A 36 14.40 -6.95 10.85
C ILE A 36 15.91 -6.96 11.14
N LEU A 37 16.59 -5.82 10.97
CA LEU A 37 18.03 -5.70 11.24
C LEU A 37 18.38 -5.93 12.72
N LYS A 38 17.43 -5.69 13.63
CA LYS A 38 17.56 -5.99 15.06
C LYS A 38 17.15 -7.41 15.45
N GLY A 39 16.70 -8.23 14.50
CA GLY A 39 16.19 -9.58 14.76
C GLY A 39 14.75 -9.63 15.28
N GLU A 40 14.03 -8.50 15.34
CA GLU A 40 12.66 -8.38 15.84
C GLU A 40 11.61 -8.69 14.77
N ASN A 41 11.75 -9.86 14.12
CA ASN A 41 10.99 -10.24 12.93
C ASN A 41 9.47 -10.27 13.15
N GLU A 42 9.00 -10.66 14.34
CA GLU A 42 7.57 -10.68 14.66
C GLU A 42 6.95 -9.28 14.66
N LYS A 43 7.70 -8.28 15.14
CA LYS A 43 7.24 -6.89 15.15
C LYS A 43 7.25 -6.32 13.74
N ALA A 44 8.28 -6.60 12.95
CA ALA A 44 8.31 -6.24 11.54
C ALA A 44 7.13 -6.83 10.76
N LEU A 45 6.78 -8.10 11.03
CA LEU A 45 5.66 -8.77 10.38
C LEU A 45 4.31 -8.07 10.60
N ARG A 46 4.12 -7.40 11.75
CA ARG A 46 2.88 -6.65 12.03
C ARG A 46 2.70 -5.48 11.05
N TYR A 47 3.78 -4.80 10.67
CA TYR A 47 3.74 -3.71 9.69
C TYR A 47 3.39 -4.23 8.29
N PHE A 48 3.95 -5.38 7.90
CA PHE A 48 3.58 -6.01 6.62
C PHE A 48 2.13 -6.50 6.61
N LYS A 49 1.66 -7.07 7.73
CA LYS A 49 0.27 -7.53 7.87
C LYS A 49 -0.75 -6.41 7.80
N THR A 50 -0.39 -5.16 8.04
CA THR A 50 -1.32 -4.01 7.93
C THR A 50 -1.12 -3.19 6.67
N PHE A 51 -0.15 -3.53 5.82
CA PHE A 51 0.19 -2.75 4.63
C PHE A 51 -0.96 -2.65 3.63
N HIS A 52 -1.72 -3.73 3.44
CA HIS A 52 -2.93 -3.72 2.60
C HIS A 52 -4.00 -2.75 3.13
N LEU A 53 -4.13 -2.58 4.45
CA LEU A 53 -5.06 -1.62 5.04
C LEU A 53 -4.61 -0.18 4.81
N VAL A 54 -3.31 0.08 4.93
CA VAL A 54 -2.73 1.42 4.69
C VAL A 54 -2.91 1.82 3.22
N THR A 55 -2.58 0.93 2.29
CA THR A 55 -2.75 1.18 0.85
C THR A 55 -4.23 1.32 0.46
N ALA A 56 -5.14 0.57 1.08
CA ALA A 56 -6.58 0.77 0.89
C ALA A 56 -7.07 2.15 1.39
N ASN A 57 -6.57 2.60 2.55
CA ASN A 57 -6.90 3.92 3.09
C ASN A 57 -6.34 5.06 2.23
N LEU A 58 -5.15 4.88 1.66
CA LEU A 58 -4.62 5.81 0.65
C LEU A 58 -5.54 5.86 -0.57
N GLY A 59 -6.01 4.71 -1.05
CA GLY A 59 -7.02 4.61 -2.10
C GLY A 59 -8.28 5.43 -1.80
N ASP A 60 -8.85 5.27 -0.61
CA ASP A 60 -10.02 6.07 -0.15
C ASP A 60 -9.73 7.57 -0.11
N LEU A 61 -8.53 7.96 0.36
CA LEU A 61 -8.14 9.37 0.41
C LEU A 61 -8.07 9.99 -0.99
N TYR A 62 -7.48 9.31 -1.97
CA TYR A 62 -7.42 9.79 -3.35
C TYR A 62 -8.81 9.76 -4.04
N LEU A 63 -9.64 8.77 -3.73
CA LEU A 63 -11.03 8.72 -4.19
C LEU A 63 -11.80 9.97 -3.73
N ARG A 64 -11.67 10.36 -2.45
CA ARG A 64 -12.29 11.58 -1.91
C ARG A 64 -11.78 12.86 -2.57
N GLN A 65 -10.53 12.86 -3.03
CA GLN A 65 -9.94 13.93 -3.82
C GLN A 65 -10.33 13.89 -5.31
N LYS A 66 -11.18 12.93 -5.73
CA LYS A 66 -11.54 12.65 -7.14
C LYS A 66 -10.35 12.31 -8.04
N ARG A 67 -9.23 11.89 -7.43
CA ARG A 67 -7.99 11.47 -8.09
C ARG A 67 -8.06 9.97 -8.36
N TYR A 68 -8.89 9.59 -9.32
CA TYR A 68 -9.30 8.20 -9.52
C TYR A 68 -8.17 7.28 -9.96
N ASP A 69 -7.22 7.77 -10.76
CA ASP A 69 -6.08 6.96 -11.22
C ASP A 69 -5.15 6.60 -10.06
N GLU A 70 -4.82 7.56 -9.20
CA GLU A 70 -4.04 7.30 -7.99
C GLU A 70 -4.81 6.41 -7.02
N ALA A 71 -6.12 6.65 -6.84
CA ALA A 71 -6.96 5.80 -6.00
C ALA A 71 -6.91 4.35 -6.49
N MET A 72 -7.11 4.13 -7.79
CA MET A 72 -7.08 2.79 -8.40
C MET A 72 -5.71 2.12 -8.25
N LYS A 73 -4.61 2.87 -8.38
CA LYS A 73 -3.25 2.37 -8.16
C LYS A 73 -3.08 1.81 -6.74
N PHE A 74 -3.43 2.57 -5.72
CA PHE A 74 -3.27 2.14 -4.32
C PHE A 74 -4.25 1.03 -3.92
N LEU A 75 -5.49 1.04 -4.45
CA LEU A 75 -6.45 -0.03 -4.22
C LEU A 75 -6.01 -1.34 -4.86
N LYS A 76 -5.47 -1.32 -6.08
CA LYS A 76 -4.87 -2.51 -6.70
C LYS A 76 -3.69 -3.02 -5.88
N GLN A 77 -2.84 -2.15 -5.36
CA GLN A 77 -1.73 -2.56 -4.51
C GLN A 77 -2.20 -3.24 -3.22
N SER A 78 -3.26 -2.75 -2.59
CA SER A 78 -3.83 -3.43 -1.41
C SER A 78 -4.34 -4.84 -1.71
N LEU A 79 -4.82 -5.07 -2.94
CA LEU A 79 -5.32 -6.36 -3.40
C LEU A 79 -4.20 -7.32 -3.83
N VAL A 80 -3.01 -6.83 -4.16
CA VAL A 80 -1.82 -7.69 -4.35
C VAL A 80 -1.47 -8.41 -3.05
N ASP A 81 -1.53 -7.69 -1.94
CA ASP A 81 -1.18 -8.22 -0.62
C ASP A 81 -2.34 -8.98 0.04
N MET A 82 -3.58 -8.51 -0.16
CA MET A 82 -4.79 -9.14 0.36
C MET A 82 -5.89 -9.18 -0.72
N PRO A 83 -5.90 -10.20 -1.60
CA PRO A 83 -6.84 -10.27 -2.74
C PRO A 83 -8.32 -10.23 -2.37
N THR A 84 -8.66 -10.66 -1.15
CA THR A 84 -10.04 -10.72 -0.63
C THR A 84 -10.41 -9.50 0.21
N LEU A 85 -9.62 -8.43 0.20
CA LEU A 85 -9.89 -7.23 0.99
C LEU A 85 -11.17 -6.52 0.50
N ALA A 86 -12.28 -6.81 1.18
CA ALA A 86 -13.61 -6.30 0.82
C ALA A 86 -13.68 -4.76 0.71
N ARG A 87 -12.93 -4.05 1.56
CA ARG A 87 -12.84 -2.58 1.51
C ARG A 87 -12.33 -2.09 0.15
N SER A 88 -11.32 -2.75 -0.42
CA SER A 88 -10.72 -2.30 -1.67
C SER A 88 -11.62 -2.57 -2.86
N HIS A 89 -12.28 -3.72 -2.91
CA HIS A 89 -13.32 -4.00 -3.91
C HIS A 89 -14.46 -2.98 -3.86
N LYS A 90 -14.93 -2.62 -2.66
CA LYS A 90 -15.95 -1.58 -2.49
C LYS A 90 -15.49 -0.23 -3.06
N LEU A 91 -14.28 0.22 -2.72
CA LEU A 91 -13.74 1.51 -3.17
C LEU A 91 -13.54 1.53 -4.69
N ILE A 92 -13.11 0.42 -5.29
CA ILE A 92 -13.02 0.27 -6.75
C ILE A 92 -14.41 0.40 -7.40
N GLY A 93 -15.43 -0.25 -6.84
CA GLY A 93 -16.81 -0.10 -7.31
C GLY A 93 -17.29 1.35 -7.25
N GLN A 94 -16.97 2.06 -6.16
CA GLN A 94 -17.30 3.49 -6.03
C GLN A 94 -16.58 4.35 -7.07
N ILE A 95 -15.33 4.02 -7.42
CA ILE A 95 -14.60 4.69 -8.50
C ILE A 95 -15.33 4.47 -9.84
N HIS A 96 -15.70 3.24 -10.18
CA HIS A 96 -16.40 2.95 -11.44
C HIS A 96 -17.73 3.71 -11.53
N GLN A 97 -18.53 3.70 -10.46
CA GLN A 97 -19.76 4.48 -10.37
C GLN A 97 -19.52 5.98 -10.56
N ALA A 98 -18.45 6.53 -9.95
CA ALA A 98 -18.11 7.94 -10.07
C ALA A 98 -17.60 8.32 -11.47
N GLN A 99 -17.02 7.37 -12.20
CA GLN A 99 -16.56 7.54 -13.58
C GLN A 99 -17.66 7.29 -14.62
N GLY A 100 -18.84 6.83 -14.20
CA GLY A 100 -19.95 6.52 -15.10
C GLY A 100 -19.77 5.23 -15.91
N ASN A 101 -18.93 4.31 -15.41
CA ASN A 101 -18.68 2.99 -16.00
C ASN A 101 -19.40 1.89 -15.21
#